data_AF-A0A1C2XTV0-F1
#
_entry.id   AF-A0A1C2XTV0-F1
#
_cell.length_a   1.000
_cell.length_b   1.000
_cell.length_c   1.000
_cell.angle_alpha   90.00
_cell.angle_beta   90.00
_cell.angle_gamma   90.00
#
_symmetry.space_group_name_H-M   'P 1'
#
loop_
_entity.id
_entity.type
_entity.pdbx_description
1 polymer ?
#
loop_
_entity_poly.entity_id
_entity_poly.type
_entity_poly.pdbx_seq_one_letter_code
_entity_poly.pdbx_strand_id
1 'polypeptide(L)'
;MIIFWLILGALMASSIWFVYIKFQAAGKMSVTRWVLTSISVLWGAFTLAWIVSSIAEGEMQAAGMGLLIFGAILLVLVIVTIRLNSLIPSKKKANKVEAA
;
A
#
# COMPACT_ATOMS: atom_id res chain seq x y z
N MET A 1 -8.53 1.93 23.86
CA MET A 1 -7.99 2.64 22.69
C MET A 1 -6.47 2.63 22.57
N ILE A 2 -5.69 2.82 23.65
CA ILE A 2 -4.21 2.85 23.56
C ILE A 2 -3.59 1.56 22.96
N ILE A 3 -4.13 0.38 23.31
CA ILE A 3 -3.65 -0.92 22.82
C ILE A 3 -3.85 -1.03 21.30
N PHE A 4 -4.96 -0.52 20.77
CA PHE A 4 -5.23 -0.52 19.33
C PHE A 4 -4.16 0.29 18.58
N TRP A 5 -3.85 1.49 19.05
CA TRP A 5 -2.84 2.34 18.43
C TRP A 5 -1.44 1.73 18.47
N LEU A 6 -1.08 1.04 19.56
CA LEU A 6 0.18 0.30 19.65
C LEU A 6 0.25 -0.85 18.63
N ILE A 7 -0.81 -1.65 18.54
CA ILE A 7 -0.88 -2.76 17.57
C ILE A 7 -0.83 -2.22 16.13
N LEU A 8 -1.56 -1.14 15.84
CA LEU A 8 -1.58 -0.53 14.52
C LEU A 8 -0.21 0.03 14.14
N GLY A 9 0.47 0.72 15.05
CA GLY A 9 1.82 1.21 14.83
C GLY A 9 2.83 0.08 14.59
N ALA A 10 2.77 -0.99 15.40
CA ALA A 10 3.59 -2.18 15.21
C ALA A 10 3.31 -2.88 13.86
N LEU A 11 2.05 -2.96 13.45
CA LEU A 11 1.63 -3.52 12.16
C LEU A 11 2.18 -2.69 10.99
N MET A 12 2.13 -1.36 11.09
CA MET A 12 2.69 -0.47 10.06
C MET A 12 4.20 -0.62 9.95
N ALA A 13 4.91 -0.55 11.07
CA ALA A 13 6.37 -0.67 11.11
C ALA A 13 6.84 -2.03 10.58
N SER A 14 6.20 -3.12 11.02
CA SER A 14 6.50 -4.47 10.56
C SER A 14 6.19 -4.66 9.07
N SER A 15 5.11 -4.07 8.56
CA SER A 15 4.77 -4.12 7.13
C SER A 15 5.82 -3.43 6.26
N ILE A 16 6.27 -2.22 6.65
CA ILE A 16 7.32 -1.49 5.92
C ILE A 16 8.65 -2.26 5.99
N TRP A 17 9.00 -2.78 7.16
CA TRP A 17 10.22 -3.57 7.36
C TRP A 17 10.23 -4.85 6.51
N PHE A 18 9.12 -5.58 6.49
CA PHE A 18 8.97 -6.80 5.70
C PHE A 18 9.14 -6.52 4.21
N VAL A 19 8.52 -5.45 3.72
CA VAL A 19 8.65 -5.00 2.32
C VAL A 19 10.11 -4.65 2.02
N TYR A 20 10.78 -3.89 2.89
CA TYR A 20 12.18 -3.53 2.75
C TYR A 20 13.08 -4.75 2.58
N ILE A 21 13.02 -5.71 3.50
CA ILE A 21 13.84 -6.95 3.43
C ILE A 21 13.55 -7.71 2.13
N LYS A 22 12.27 -7.91 1.80
CA LYS A 22 11.85 -8.71 0.64
C LYS A 22 12.36 -8.12 -0.67
N PHE A 23 12.32 -6.79 -0.81
CA PHE A 23 12.74 -6.12 -2.03
C PHE A 23 14.24 -5.86 -2.10
N GLN A 24 14.91 -5.63 -0.96
CA GLN A 24 16.36 -5.57 -0.87
C GLN A 24 16.98 -6.92 -1.25
N ALA A 25 16.48 -8.03 -0.70
CA ALA A 25 16.96 -9.39 -1.03
C ALA A 25 16.73 -9.76 -2.50
N ALA A 26 15.70 -9.19 -3.14
CA ALA A 26 15.37 -9.46 -4.53
C ALA A 26 16.11 -8.56 -5.55
N GLY A 27 16.82 -7.52 -5.11
CA GLY A 27 17.50 -6.55 -6.00
C GLY A 27 16.57 -5.82 -6.99
N LYS A 28 15.24 -5.86 -6.76
CA LYS A 28 14.18 -5.44 -7.70
C LYS A 28 13.42 -4.19 -7.24
N MET A 29 13.98 -3.46 -6.28
CA MET A 29 13.30 -2.34 -5.64
C MET A 29 13.45 -1.06 -6.46
N SER A 30 12.40 -0.68 -7.21
CA SER A 30 12.33 0.65 -7.80
C SER A 30 11.81 1.65 -6.77
N VAL A 31 12.32 2.89 -6.83
CA VAL A 31 11.86 3.99 -5.95
C VAL A 31 10.34 4.16 -6.05
N THR A 32 9.78 4.07 -7.26
CA THR A 32 8.33 4.13 -7.49
C THR A 32 7.56 3.06 -6.75
N ARG A 33 8.04 1.80 -6.77
CA ARG A 33 7.38 0.70 -6.08
C ARG A 33 7.48 0.83 -4.57
N TRP A 34 8.60 1.35 -4.07
CA TRP A 34 8.76 1.64 -2.65
C TRP A 34 7.75 2.70 -2.18
N VAL A 35 7.69 3.84 -2.87
CA VAL A 35 6.75 4.93 -2.56
C VAL A 35 5.30 4.44 -2.59
N LEU A 36 4.89 3.72 -3.64
CA LEU A 36 3.53 3.19 -3.75
C LEU A 36 3.19 2.18 -2.64
N THR A 37 4.16 1.34 -2.24
CA THR A 37 3.96 0.40 -1.14
C THR A 37 3.82 1.14 0.18
N SER A 38 4.66 2.14 0.45
CA SER A 38 4.55 2.98 1.65
C SER A 38 3.21 3.70 1.72
N ILE A 39 2.75 4.30 0.61
CA ILE A 39 1.43 4.94 0.54
C ILE A 39 0.33 3.92 0.84
N SER A 40 0.40 2.73 0.25
CA SER A 40 -0.60 1.67 0.48
C SER A 40 -0.66 1.24 1.95
N VAL A 41 0.49 1.09 2.63
CA VAL A 41 0.54 0.74 4.06
C VAL A 41 -0.04 1.86 4.92
N LEU A 42 0.34 3.11 4.68
CA LEU A 42 -0.19 4.27 5.42
C LEU A 42 -1.69 4.40 5.22
N TRP A 43 -2.18 4.24 3.98
CA TRP A 43 -3.59 4.33 3.65
C TRP A 43 -4.41 3.19 4.28
N GLY A 44 -3.85 1.98 4.31
CA GLY A 44 -4.48 0.84 4.98
C GLY A 44 -4.59 1.06 6.48
N ALA A 45 -3.54 1.59 7.11
CA ALA A 45 -3.58 1.92 8.53
C ALA A 45 -4.57 3.05 8.84
N PHE A 46 -4.63 4.09 8.01
CA PHE A 46 -5.64 5.14 8.09
C PHE A 46 -7.06 4.56 8.01
N THR A 47 -7.32 3.66 7.05
CA THR A 47 -8.63 3.02 6.87
C THR A 47 -9.05 2.26 8.13
N LEU A 48 -8.14 1.48 8.72
CA LEU A 48 -8.40 0.74 9.96
C LEU A 48 -8.63 1.67 11.14
N ALA A 49 -7.81 2.73 11.28
CA ALA A 49 -7.97 3.74 12.31
C ALA A 49 -9.34 4.43 12.21
N TRP A 50 -9.76 4.82 11.01
CA TRP A 50 -11.06 5.43 10.76
C TRP A 50 -12.21 4.54 11.21
N ILE A 51 -12.19 3.26 10.81
CA ILE A 51 -13.25 2.30 11.15
C ILE A 51 -13.34 2.13 12.67
N VAL A 52 -12.20 1.88 13.33
CA VAL A 52 -12.18 1.64 14.78
C VAL A 52 -12.59 2.87 15.56
N SER A 53 -12.16 4.07 15.17
CA SER A 53 -12.61 5.32 15.79
C SER A 53 -14.11 5.55 15.59
N SER A 54 -14.63 5.35 14.37
CA SER A 54 -16.06 5.53 14.09
C SER A 54 -16.92 4.55 14.90
N ILE A 55 -16.50 3.29 15.03
CA ILE A 55 -17.19 2.31 15.88
C ILE A 55 -17.13 2.72 17.36
N ALA A 56 -15.97 3.20 17.81
CA ALA A 56 -15.79 3.67 19.19
C ALA A 56 -16.69 4.88 19.54
N GLU A 57 -16.97 5.73 18.55
CA GLU A 57 -17.84 6.90 18.68
C GLU A 57 -19.34 6.55 18.49
N GLY A 58 -19.67 5.29 18.18
CA GLY A 58 -21.05 4.83 17.95
C GLY A 58 -21.56 5.08 16.53
N GLU A 59 -20.73 5.66 15.66
CA GLU A 59 -21.05 6.02 14.27
C GLU A 59 -20.82 4.83 13.32
N MET A 60 -21.61 3.78 13.50
CA MET A 60 -21.49 2.52 12.72
C MET A 60 -21.66 2.75 11.21
N GLN A 61 -22.50 3.71 10.80
CA GLN A 61 -22.68 4.05 9.39
C GLN A 61 -21.42 4.71 8.80
N ALA A 62 -20.78 5.61 9.54
CA ALA A 62 -19.53 6.24 9.12
C ALA A 62 -18.38 5.22 9.00
N ALA A 63 -18.37 4.22 9.89
CA ALA A 63 -17.43 3.10 9.82
C ALA A 63 -17.62 2.28 8.52
N GLY A 64 -18.87 1.93 8.20
CA GLY A 64 -19.21 1.18 6.99
C GLY A 64 -18.90 1.95 5.70
N MET A 65 -19.28 3.22 5.64
CA MET A 65 -18.98 4.08 4.48
C MET A 65 -17.47 4.30 4.31
N GLY A 66 -16.75 4.51 5.41
CA GLY A 66 -15.29 4.63 5.41
C GLY A 66 -14.61 3.37 4.88
N LEU A 67 -15.05 2.18 5.29
CA LEU A 67 -14.54 0.92 4.75
C LEU A 67 -14.77 0.80 3.24
N LEU A 68 -15.97 1.11 2.75
CA LEU A 68 -16.28 1.01 1.33
C LEU A 68 -15.44 1.98 0.49
N ILE A 69 -15.33 3.24 0.92
CA ILE A 69 -14.62 4.27 0.16
C ILE A 69 -13.11 4.08 0.27
N PHE A 70 -12.58 4.09 1.50
CA PHE A 70 -11.13 4.03 1.70
C PHE A 70 -10.57 2.64 1.40
N GLY A 71 -11.34 1.58 1.64
CA GLY A 71 -10.98 0.21 1.27
C GLY A 71 -10.97 -0.01 -0.24
N ALA A 72 -11.89 0.60 -1.01
CA ALA A 72 -11.82 0.55 -2.47
C ALA A 72 -10.57 1.26 -2.99
N ILE A 73 -10.22 2.43 -2.45
CA ILE A 73 -8.99 3.15 -2.80
C ILE A 73 -7.76 2.30 -2.46
N LEU A 74 -7.75 1.65 -1.28
CA LEU A 74 -6.68 0.76 -0.87
C LEU A 74 -6.50 -0.40 -1.86
N LEU A 75 -7.59 -1.03 -2.30
CA LEU A 75 -7.54 -2.11 -3.29
C LEU A 75 -6.91 -1.64 -4.60
N VAL A 76 -7.31 -0.47 -5.10
CA VAL A 76 -6.72 0.13 -6.31
C VAL A 76 -5.22 0.34 -6.12
N LEU A 77 -4.79 0.95 -5.01
CA LEU A 77 -3.37 1.18 -4.72
C LEU A 77 -2.56 -0.12 -4.68
N VAL A 78 -3.08 -1.17 -4.04
CA VAL A 78 -2.43 -2.48 -3.97
C VAL A 78 -2.33 -3.12 -5.35
N ILE A 79 -3.40 -3.10 -6.13
CA ILE A 79 -3.42 -3.65 -7.50
C ILE A 79 -2.38 -2.95 -8.38
N VAL A 80 -2.34 -1.61 -8.37
CA VAL A 80 -1.38 -0.81 -9.13
C VAL A 80 0.05 -1.15 -8.70
N THR A 81 0.30 -1.26 -7.39
CA THR A 81 1.63 -1.59 -6.84
C THR A 81 2.11 -2.98 -7.28
N ILE A 82 1.22 -3.97 -7.33
CA ILE A 82 1.55 -5.34 -7.77
C ILE A 82 1.77 -5.38 -9.29
N ARG A 83 0.92 -4.69 -10.06
CA ARG A 83 0.95 -4.68 -11.53
C ARG A 83 1.98 -3.74 -12.14
N LEU A 84 2.69 -2.94 -11.34
CA LEU A 84 3.68 -1.97 -11.81
C LEU A 84 4.74 -2.60 -12.75
N ASN A 85 5.17 -3.84 -12.47
CA ASN A 85 6.15 -4.55 -13.30
C ASN A 85 5.60 -5.00 -14.66
N SER A 86 4.28 -5.18 -14.82
CA SER A 86 3.66 -5.52 -16.11
C SER A 86 3.26 -4.29 -16.92
N LEU A 87 3.15 -3.12 -16.27
CA LEU A 87 2.66 -1.88 -16.89
C LEU A 87 3.78 -0.98 -17.42
N ILE A 88 5.04 -1.19 -16.99
CA ILE A 88 6.19 -0.46 -17.51
C ILE A 88 6.81 -1.28 -18.65
N PRO A 89 6.57 -0.95 -19.95
CA PRO A 89 7.29 -1.58 -21.04
C PRO A 89 8.78 -1.29 -20.86
N SER A 90 9.58 -2.36 -20.80
CA SER A 90 11.03 -2.27 -20.77
C SER A 90 11.52 -1.46 -21.97
N LYS A 91 12.02 -0.25 -21.75
CA LYS A 91 12.67 0.62 -22.77
C LYS A 91 13.81 -0.10 -23.51
N LYS A 92 14.24 -1.28 -23.06
CA LYS A 92 15.30 -2.07 -23.69
C LYS A 92 14.96 -2.62 -25.08
N LYS A 93 13.69 -2.60 -25.51
CA LYS A 93 13.29 -3.03 -26.86
C LYS A 93 13.31 -1.94 -27.95
N ALA A 94 13.37 -0.66 -27.58
CA ALA A 94 13.34 0.44 -28.56
C ALA A 94 14.70 0.62 -29.28
N ASN A 95 15.83 0.53 -28.55
CA ASN A 95 17.17 0.73 -29.15
C ASN A 95 17.67 -0.41 -30.04
N LYS A 96 16.94 -1.52 -30.18
CA LYS A 96 17.36 -2.62 -31.08
C LYS A 96 16.73 -2.52 -32.48
N VAL A 97 15.76 -1.62 -32.67
CA VAL A 97 15.08 -1.43 -33.97
C VAL A 97 15.75 -0.34 -34.81
N GLU A 98 16.46 0.61 -34.19
CA GLU A 98 17.22 1.65 -34.91
C GLU A 98 18.63 1.21 -35.32
N ALA A 99 19.06 0.00 -34.95
CA ALA A 99 20.39 -0.54 -35.24
C ALA A 99 20.37 -1.74 -36.20
N ALA A 100 19.26 -1.95 -36.92
CA ALA A 100 19.06 -3.02 -37.89
C ALA A 100 18.85 -2.45 -39.30
#